data_AF-A0A926EXI0-F1
#
_entry.id   AF-A0A926EXI0-F1
#
_cell.length_a   1.000
_cell.length_b   1.000
_cell.length_c   1.000
_cell.angle_alpha   90.00
_cell.angle_beta   90.00
_cell.angle_gamma   90.00
#
_symmetry.space_group_name_H-M   'P 1'
#
loop_
_entity.id
_entity.type
_entity.pdbx_description
1 polymer ?
#
loop_
_entity_poly.entity_id
_entity_poly.type
_entity_poly.pdbx_seq_one_letter_code
_entity_poly.pdbx_strand_id
1 'polypeptide(L)'
;MSKVLEITKLAMEINELGKHQVFVDISPHVKSMSISIYEGKWKRGNSSVFYGSFYYDESDKSDYYFIKRKLLEIKEKDLSGRPSFKVTDNQLNYSTNTNKVKQVRLISQEDYSDLYVFLSNMTRAIENNDLHLALSKLEELKKWKKTLKGNIGEV
;
A
#
# COMPACT_ATOMS: atom_id res chain seq x y z
N MET A 1 -10.96 18.62 6.42
CA MET A 1 -9.59 18.15 6.73
C MET A 1 -8.60 19.08 6.04
N SER A 2 -7.53 19.52 6.70
CA SER A 2 -6.57 20.48 6.12
C SER A 2 -5.77 19.84 4.99
N LYS A 3 -5.55 20.55 3.86
CA LYS A 3 -4.74 20.07 2.71
C LYS A 3 -3.35 19.60 3.17
N VAL A 4 -2.73 20.37 4.08
CA VAL A 4 -1.45 20.07 4.74
C VAL A 4 -1.52 18.73 5.45
N LEU A 5 -2.53 18.53 6.31
CA LEU A 5 -2.67 17.29 7.08
C LEU A 5 -2.87 16.06 6.19
N GLU A 6 -3.64 16.19 5.12
CA GLU A 6 -3.91 15.10 4.19
C GLU A 6 -2.64 14.65 3.46
N ILE A 7 -1.85 15.61 2.96
CA ILE A 7 -0.59 15.32 2.28
C ILE A 7 0.47 14.78 3.26
N THR A 8 0.58 15.35 4.45
CA THR A 8 1.50 14.84 5.49
C THR A 8 1.17 13.39 5.86
N LYS A 9 -0.11 13.03 6.02
CA LYS A 9 -0.50 11.63 6.30
C LYS A 9 -0.08 10.69 5.19
N LEU A 10 -0.36 11.02 3.93
CA LEU A 10 0.06 10.21 2.78
C LEU A 10 1.58 10.06 2.69
N ALA A 11 2.31 11.15 2.94
CA ALA A 11 3.78 11.15 2.97
C ALA A 11 4.33 10.24 4.08
N MET A 12 3.73 10.28 5.28
CA MET A 12 4.10 9.39 6.38
C MET A 12 3.82 7.92 6.04
N GLU A 13 2.66 7.61 5.48
CA GLU A 13 2.30 6.26 5.05
C GLU A 13 3.31 5.69 4.04
N ILE A 14 3.78 6.50 3.07
CA ILE A 14 4.83 6.08 2.12
C ILE A 14 6.15 5.82 2.85
N ASN A 15 6.55 6.72 3.74
CA ASN A 15 7.80 6.59 4.49
C ASN A 15 7.82 5.33 5.39
N GLU A 16 6.68 4.98 5.99
CA GLU A 16 6.50 3.77 6.82
C GLU A 16 6.61 2.46 6.01
N LEU A 17 6.39 2.51 4.69
CA LEU A 17 6.59 1.33 3.83
C LEU A 17 8.06 0.93 3.70
N GLY A 18 8.99 1.86 3.99
CA GLY A 18 10.43 1.62 4.09
C GLY A 18 11.17 1.50 2.74
N LYS A 19 10.47 1.65 1.62
CA LYS A 19 11.05 1.68 0.27
C LYS A 19 11.60 3.05 -0.09
N HIS A 20 10.92 4.10 0.35
CA HIS A 20 11.32 5.48 0.10
C HIS A 20 11.59 6.22 1.41
N GLN A 21 12.49 7.19 1.33
CA GLN A 21 12.62 8.23 2.35
C GLN A 21 11.90 9.49 1.89
N VAL A 22 10.98 9.98 2.73
CA VAL A 22 10.13 11.13 2.43
C VAL A 22 10.50 12.30 3.33
N PHE A 23 10.63 13.49 2.75
CA PHE A 23 10.76 14.75 3.48
C PHE A 23 9.57 15.64 3.17
N VAL A 24 8.98 16.21 4.22
CA VAL A 24 7.90 17.19 4.14
C VAL A 24 8.44 18.48 4.73
N ASP A 25 8.37 19.56 3.95
CA ASP A 25 8.69 20.91 4.40
C ASP A 25 7.42 21.77 4.37
N ILE A 26 7.19 22.50 5.46
CA ILE A 26 6.04 23.37 5.61
C ILE A 26 6.60 24.76 5.87
N SER A 27 6.19 25.71 5.03
CA SER A 27 6.60 27.10 5.10
C SER A 27 5.38 27.97 5.41
N PRO A 28 5.04 28.18 6.70
CA PRO A 28 3.83 28.91 7.08
C PRO A 28 3.81 30.36 6.61
N HIS A 29 4.98 30.98 6.53
CA HIS A 29 5.16 32.37 6.14
C HIS A 29 4.67 32.68 4.72
N VAL A 30 4.86 31.74 3.79
CA VAL A 30 4.33 31.80 2.42
C VAL A 30 3.16 30.85 2.21
N LYS A 31 2.67 30.21 3.28
CA LYS A 31 1.57 29.25 3.27
C LYS A 31 1.73 28.15 2.23
N SER A 32 2.97 27.67 2.09
CA SER A 32 3.32 26.60 1.15
C SER A 32 3.76 25.34 1.87
N MET A 33 3.64 24.22 1.16
CA MET A 33 4.18 22.93 1.54
C MET A 33 4.96 22.37 0.36
N SER A 34 6.07 21.69 0.63
CA SER A 34 6.77 20.86 -0.35
C SER A 34 7.00 19.45 0.17
N ILE A 35 7.09 18.51 -0.77
CA ILE A 35 7.37 17.10 -0.50
C ILE A 35 8.49 16.68 -1.45
N SER A 36 9.50 16.02 -0.90
CA SER A 36 10.51 15.31 -1.68
C SER A 36 10.58 13.85 -1.26
N ILE A 37 10.63 12.97 -2.25
CA ILE A 37 10.69 11.52 -2.07
C ILE A 37 11.95 11.01 -2.74
N TYR A 38 12.69 10.16 -2.04
CA TYR A 38 13.91 9.53 -2.52
C TYR A 38 13.77 8.02 -2.46
N GLU A 39 14.30 7.33 -3.46
CA GLU A 39 14.40 5.86 -3.45
C GLU A 39 15.37 5.43 -2.34
N GLY A 40 14.96 4.48 -1.51
CA GLY A 40 15.73 4.01 -0.37
C GLY A 40 16.08 5.13 0.61
N LYS A 41 17.30 5.10 1.14
CA LYS A 41 17.83 6.16 2.02
C LYS A 41 18.41 7.29 1.19
N TRP A 42 18.13 8.52 1.61
CA TRP A 42 18.71 9.73 1.07
C TRP A 42 20.24 9.70 1.16
N LYS A 43 20.89 10.14 0.08
CA LYS A 43 22.33 10.30 -0.02
C LYS A 43 22.63 11.59 -0.76
N ARG A 44 23.72 12.27 -0.37
CA ARG A 44 24.20 13.45 -1.08
C ARG A 44 24.45 13.12 -2.55
N GLY A 45 23.85 13.91 -3.45
CA GLY A 45 24.00 13.75 -4.90
C GLY A 45 22.93 12.87 -5.57
N ASN A 46 22.06 12.19 -4.81
CA ASN A 46 20.89 11.53 -5.40
C ASN A 46 19.79 12.56 -5.69
N SER A 47 19.14 12.42 -6.83
CA SER A 47 17.92 13.15 -7.16
C SER A 47 16.71 12.53 -6.46
N SER A 48 15.71 13.36 -6.18
CA SER A 48 14.41 12.88 -5.73
C SER A 48 13.68 12.15 -6.86
N VAL A 49 13.01 11.04 -6.55
CA VAL A 49 12.08 10.38 -7.49
C VAL A 49 10.82 11.22 -7.69
N PHE A 50 10.49 12.06 -6.71
CA PHE A 50 9.41 13.04 -6.81
C PHE A 50 9.72 14.26 -5.96
N TYR A 51 9.48 15.44 -6.53
CA TYR A 51 9.43 16.71 -5.82
C TYR A 51 8.16 17.45 -6.26
N GLY A 52 7.46 18.04 -5.30
CA GLY A 52 6.31 18.88 -5.58
C GLY A 52 6.06 19.86 -4.45
N SER A 53 5.52 21.03 -4.79
CA SER A 53 5.12 22.06 -3.83
C SER A 53 3.78 22.66 -4.19
N PHE A 54 3.01 23.11 -3.20
CA PHE A 54 1.76 23.81 -3.42
C PHE A 54 1.50 24.85 -2.32
N TYR A 55 0.74 25.89 -2.65
CA TYR A 55 0.22 26.85 -1.69
C TYR A 55 -1.11 26.33 -1.12
N TYR A 56 -1.19 26.18 0.20
CA TYR A 56 -2.33 25.52 0.82
C TYR A 56 -3.52 26.44 1.10
N ASP A 57 -3.32 27.76 1.07
CA ASP A 57 -4.38 28.76 1.22
C ASP A 57 -4.95 29.29 -0.11
N GLU A 58 -4.30 28.99 -1.23
CA GLU A 58 -4.79 29.40 -2.55
C GLU A 58 -6.06 28.66 -2.97
N SER A 59 -6.86 29.37 -3.78
CA SER A 59 -8.11 28.88 -4.37
C SER A 59 -7.86 27.87 -5.48
N ASP A 60 -6.77 28.03 -6.24
CA ASP A 60 -6.28 27.00 -7.15
C ASP A 60 -5.78 25.78 -6.35
N LYS A 61 -6.20 24.60 -6.79
CA LYS A 61 -5.91 23.31 -6.15
C LYS A 61 -5.25 22.34 -7.13
N SER A 62 -4.90 22.79 -8.34
CA SER A 62 -4.29 21.98 -9.39
C SER A 62 -3.06 21.22 -8.87
N ASP A 63 -2.10 21.96 -8.28
CA ASP A 63 -0.88 21.39 -7.72
C ASP A 63 -1.15 20.45 -6.55
N TYR A 64 -2.08 20.82 -5.67
CA TYR A 64 -2.52 19.96 -4.57
C TYR A 64 -3.03 18.61 -5.07
N TYR A 65 -3.92 18.60 -6.07
CA TYR A 65 -4.47 17.36 -6.62
C TYR A 65 -3.44 16.56 -7.40
N PHE A 66 -2.53 17.23 -8.11
CA PHE A 66 -1.43 16.59 -8.80
C PHE A 66 -0.50 15.87 -7.82
N ILE A 67 -0.07 16.55 -6.78
CA ILE A 67 0.79 15.99 -5.73
C ILE A 67 0.08 14.83 -5.03
N LYS A 68 -1.18 15.00 -4.61
CA LYS A 68 -1.95 13.92 -4.00
C LYS A 68 -2.00 12.67 -4.87
N ARG A 69 -2.25 12.83 -6.17
CA ARG A 69 -2.27 11.71 -7.13
C ARG A 69 -0.90 11.03 -7.22
N LYS A 70 0.18 11.79 -7.28
CA LYS A 70 1.55 11.24 -7.34
C LYS A 70 1.92 10.47 -6.07
N LEU A 71 1.53 10.96 -4.90
CA LEU A 71 1.73 10.22 -3.65
C LEU A 71 0.96 8.90 -3.62
N LEU A 72 -0.29 8.89 -4.09
CA LEU A 72 -1.07 7.65 -4.20
C LEU A 72 -0.43 6.66 -5.18
N GLU A 73 0.03 7.12 -6.35
CA GLU A 73 0.75 6.28 -7.32
C GLU A 73 2.03 5.66 -6.73
N ILE A 74 2.82 6.45 -5.97
CA ILE A 74 4.03 5.98 -5.31
C ILE A 74 3.69 4.96 -4.21
N LYS A 75 2.69 5.26 -3.38
CA LYS A 75 2.20 4.36 -2.34
C LYS A 75 1.74 3.02 -2.92
N GLU A 76 0.98 3.05 -4.02
CA GLU A 76 0.52 1.83 -4.71
C GLU A 76 1.70 1.01 -5.26
N LYS A 77 2.73 1.66 -5.82
CA LYS A 77 3.97 0.99 -6.25
C LYS A 77 4.77 0.40 -5.08
N ASP A 78 4.76 1.08 -3.94
CA ASP A 78 5.42 0.58 -2.75
C ASP A 78 4.71 -0.64 -2.20
N LEU A 79 3.38 -0.62 -2.22
CA LEU A 79 2.53 -1.74 -1.86
C LEU A 79 2.61 -2.89 -2.87
N SER A 80 2.82 -2.64 -4.17
CA SER A 80 2.87 -3.70 -5.19
C SER A 80 4.12 -4.58 -5.14
N GLY A 81 5.13 -4.19 -4.35
CA GLY A 81 6.26 -5.05 -3.95
C GLY A 81 6.16 -5.64 -2.55
N ARG A 82 5.04 -5.42 -1.85
CA ARG A 82 4.57 -6.28 -0.75
C ARG A 82 3.53 -7.23 -1.36
N PRO A 83 3.31 -8.44 -0.81
CA PRO A 83 2.20 -9.27 -1.25
C PRO A 83 0.88 -8.50 -1.02
N SER A 84 0.29 -7.99 -2.11
CA SER A 84 -1.02 -7.34 -2.11
C SER A 84 -2.00 -8.20 -2.90
N PHE A 85 -3.20 -8.39 -2.35
CA PHE A 85 -4.27 -9.14 -3.00
C PHE A 85 -5.28 -8.14 -3.55
N LYS A 86 -5.58 -8.23 -4.86
CA LYS A 86 -6.66 -7.46 -5.49
C LYS A 86 -7.68 -8.45 -6.04
N VAL A 87 -8.94 -8.26 -5.67
CA VAL A 87 -10.05 -9.12 -6.09
C VAL A 87 -10.85 -8.40 -7.15
N THR A 88 -11.05 -9.05 -8.29
CA THR A 88 -11.94 -8.63 -9.38
C THR A 88 -12.62 -9.88 -9.90
N ASP A 89 -13.95 -9.86 -10.02
CA ASP A 89 -14.76 -10.90 -10.67
C ASP A 89 -14.50 -12.36 -10.21
N ASN A 90 -14.64 -12.65 -8.91
CA ASN A 90 -14.37 -13.97 -8.30
C ASN A 90 -12.95 -14.52 -8.52
N GLN A 91 -12.01 -13.65 -8.91
CA GLN A 91 -10.60 -13.99 -9.10
C GLN A 91 -9.76 -13.27 -8.05
N LEU A 92 -8.91 -14.03 -7.37
CA LEU A 92 -7.89 -13.49 -6.48
C LEU A 92 -6.61 -13.29 -7.30
N ASN A 93 -6.27 -12.03 -7.58
CA ASN A 93 -5.01 -11.68 -8.21
C ASN A 93 -3.99 -11.35 -7.13
N TYR A 94 -2.89 -12.09 -7.08
CA TYR A 94 -1.79 -11.81 -6.15
C TYR A 94 -0.50 -11.58 -6.93
N SER A 95 0.18 -10.48 -6.60
CA SER A 95 1.49 -10.16 -7.14
C SER A 95 2.55 -10.84 -6.28
N THR A 96 3.51 -11.50 -6.92
CA THR A 96 4.71 -12.03 -6.25
C THR A 96 5.90 -11.12 -6.56
N ASN A 97 6.94 -11.20 -5.73
CA ASN A 97 8.16 -10.38 -5.82
C ASN A 97 8.92 -10.48 -7.16
N THR A 98 8.45 -11.30 -8.11
CA THR A 98 9.05 -11.55 -9.42
C THR A 98 8.31 -10.86 -10.58
N ASN A 99 7.46 -9.86 -10.33
CA ASN A 99 6.63 -9.19 -11.34
C ASN A 99 5.66 -10.11 -12.12
N LYS A 100 5.47 -11.36 -11.67
CA LYS A 100 4.45 -12.27 -12.22
C LYS A 100 3.18 -12.14 -11.40
N VAL A 101 2.11 -11.66 -12.02
CA VAL A 101 0.75 -11.72 -11.47
C VAL A 101 0.32 -13.17 -11.54
N LYS A 102 0.00 -13.78 -10.40
CA LYS A 102 -0.59 -15.10 -10.36
C LYS A 102 -2.08 -14.97 -10.07
N GLN A 103 -2.87 -15.72 -10.81
CA GLN A 103 -4.32 -15.73 -10.66
C GLN A 103 -4.75 -17.03 -9.96
N VAL A 104 -5.56 -16.91 -8.92
CA VAL A 104 -6.29 -18.04 -8.34
C VAL A 104 -7.77 -17.84 -8.61
N ARG A 105 -8.39 -18.83 -9.26
CA ARG A 105 -9.86 -18.89 -9.33
C ARG A 105 -10.39 -19.44 -8.01
N LEU A 106 -11.23 -18.67 -7.35
CA LEU A 106 -11.95 -19.12 -6.17
C LEU A 106 -13.13 -20.00 -6.62
N ILE A 107 -13.44 -21.03 -5.85
CA ILE A 107 -14.41 -22.07 -6.24
C ILE A 107 -15.84 -21.53 -6.13
N SER A 108 -16.09 -20.59 -5.20
CA SER A 108 -17.38 -19.93 -4.99
C SER A 108 -17.24 -18.53 -4.35
N GLN A 109 -18.34 -17.77 -4.31
CA GLN A 109 -18.43 -16.48 -3.62
C GLN A 109 -18.42 -16.62 -2.08
N GLU A 110 -18.81 -17.79 -1.56
CA GLU A 110 -18.68 -18.14 -0.15
C GLU A 110 -17.21 -18.36 0.21
N ASP A 111 -16.48 -19.14 -0.60
CA ASP A 111 -15.04 -19.34 -0.42
C ASP A 111 -14.26 -18.01 -0.46
N TYR A 112 -14.73 -17.04 -1.25
CA TYR A 112 -14.20 -15.68 -1.23
C TYR A 112 -14.38 -15.00 0.12
N SER A 113 -15.61 -14.98 0.63
CA SER A 113 -15.95 -14.28 1.87
C SER A 113 -15.18 -14.88 3.04
N ASP A 114 -15.08 -16.20 3.09
CA ASP A 114 -14.35 -16.92 4.14
C ASP A 114 -12.84 -16.65 4.07
N LEU A 115 -12.24 -16.65 2.88
CA LEU A 115 -10.82 -16.35 2.70
C LEU A 115 -10.51 -14.89 3.06
N TYR A 116 -11.37 -13.95 2.69
CA TYR A 116 -11.21 -12.53 3.03
C TYR A 116 -11.25 -12.30 4.54
N VAL A 117 -12.22 -12.91 5.23
CA VAL A 117 -12.35 -12.84 6.69
C VAL A 117 -11.13 -13.48 7.36
N PHE A 118 -10.67 -14.62 6.86
CA PHE A 118 -9.48 -15.29 7.34
C PHE A 118 -8.23 -14.41 7.23
N LEU A 119 -7.96 -13.84 6.05
CA LEU A 119 -6.79 -12.98 5.82
C LEU A 119 -6.86 -11.69 6.65
N SER A 120 -8.04 -11.07 6.75
CA SER A 120 -8.23 -9.85 7.55
C SER A 120 -7.93 -10.08 9.03
N ASN A 121 -8.38 -11.23 9.57
CA ASN A 121 -8.10 -11.61 10.95
C ASN A 121 -6.61 -11.89 11.17
N MET A 122 -5.92 -12.53 10.22
CA MET A 122 -4.49 -12.77 10.29
C MET A 122 -3.68 -11.48 10.26
N THR A 123 -4.03 -10.53 9.38
CA THR A 123 -3.39 -9.20 9.34
C THR A 123 -3.53 -8.50 10.69
N ARG A 124 -4.75 -8.48 11.24
CA ARG A 124 -5.01 -7.86 12.56
C ARG A 124 -4.25 -8.55 13.69
N ALA A 125 -4.13 -9.87 13.66
CA ALA A 125 -3.32 -10.63 14.62
C ALA A 125 -1.84 -10.23 14.56
N ILE A 126 -1.28 -10.11 13.37
CA ILE A 126 0.12 -9.72 13.16
C ILE A 126 0.35 -8.27 13.62
N GLU A 127 -0.53 -7.34 13.25
CA GLU A 127 -0.46 -5.93 13.65
C GLU A 127 -0.50 -5.75 15.17
N ASN A 128 -1.29 -6.58 15.86
CA ASN A 128 -1.42 -6.56 17.32
C ASN A 128 -0.40 -7.46 18.04
N ASN A 129 0.53 -8.08 17.32
CA ASN A 129 1.49 -9.05 17.85
C ASN A 129 0.83 -10.20 18.63
N ASP A 130 -0.39 -10.58 18.25
CA ASP A 130 -1.17 -11.65 18.86
C ASP A 130 -0.79 -13.00 18.25
N LEU A 131 0.34 -13.52 18.74
CA LEU A 131 0.90 -14.78 18.29
C LEU A 131 -0.04 -15.97 18.56
N HIS A 132 -0.85 -15.90 19.61
CA HIS A 132 -1.78 -16.98 19.97
C HIS A 132 -2.91 -17.10 18.95
N LEU A 133 -3.49 -15.97 18.55
CA LEU A 133 -4.51 -15.94 17.50
C LEU A 133 -3.94 -16.41 16.15
N ALA A 134 -2.74 -15.97 15.78
CA ALA A 134 -2.07 -16.41 14.55
C ALA A 134 -1.80 -17.93 14.55
N LEU A 135 -1.34 -18.49 15.67
CA LEU A 135 -1.10 -19.92 15.82
C LEU A 135 -2.39 -20.74 15.85
N SER A 136 -3.49 -20.21 16.41
CA SER A 136 -4.79 -20.89 16.43
C SER A 136 -5.37 -21.11 15.01
N LYS A 137 -4.90 -20.33 14.03
CA LYS A 137 -5.38 -20.30 12.65
C LYS A 137 -4.53 -21.11 11.67
N LEU A 138 -3.56 -21.86 12.17
CA LEU A 138 -2.57 -22.58 11.36
C LEU A 138 -3.17 -23.77 10.58
N GLU A 139 -4.17 -24.45 11.12
CA GLU A 139 -4.91 -25.52 10.42
C GLU A 139 -5.79 -24.97 9.29
N GLU A 140 -6.43 -23.83 9.53
CA GLU A 140 -7.23 -23.13 8.52
C GLU A 140 -6.34 -22.60 7.39
N LEU A 141 -5.13 -22.14 7.70
CA LEU A 141 -4.10 -21.78 6.72
C LEU A 141 -3.69 -22.99 5.84
N LYS A 142 -3.52 -24.17 6.43
CA LYS A 142 -3.18 -25.40 5.69
C LYS A 142 -4.32 -25.78 4.73
N LYS A 143 -5.58 -25.65 5.16
CA LYS A 143 -6.77 -25.86 4.32
C LYS A 143 -6.75 -24.92 3.12
N TRP A 144 -6.59 -23.62 3.34
CA TRP A 144 -6.51 -22.64 2.26
C TRP A 144 -5.33 -22.89 1.32
N LYS A 145 -4.16 -23.26 1.84
CA LYS A 145 -2.99 -23.61 1.02
C LYS A 145 -3.29 -24.77 0.06
N LYS A 146 -4.04 -25.78 0.50
CA LYS A 146 -4.44 -26.92 -0.34
C LYS A 146 -5.44 -26.50 -1.41
N THR A 147 -6.48 -25.74 -1.03
CA THR A 147 -7.51 -25.23 -1.94
C THR A 147 -6.91 -24.32 -3.02
N LEU A 148 -6.08 -23.36 -2.62
CA LEU A 148 -5.49 -22.41 -3.54
C LEU A 148 -4.53 -23.09 -4.53
N LYS A 149 -3.70 -24.05 -4.08
CA LYS A 149 -2.78 -24.80 -4.95
C LYS A 149 -3.49 -25.59 -6.05
N GLY A 150 -4.70 -26.09 -5.79
CA GLY A 150 -5.49 -26.81 -6.80
C GLY A 150 -6.00 -25.91 -7.93
N ASN A 151 -6.05 -24.60 -7.71
CA ASN A 151 -6.72 -23.64 -8.58
C ASN A 151 -5.79 -22.54 -9.14
N ILE A 152 -4.46 -22.73 -9.04
CA ILE A 152 -3.48 -21.80 -9.62
C ILE A 152 -3.45 -22.03 -11.14
N GLY A 153 -3.84 -21.01 -11.90
CA GLY A 153 -3.52 -20.89 -13.32
C GLY A 153 -2.41 -19.86 -13.51
N GLU A 154 -1.46 -20.14 -14.41
CA GLU A 154 -0.58 -19.09 -14.92
C GLU A 154 -1.36 -18.31 -16.00
N VAL A 155 -1.36 -16.98 -15.91
CA VAL A 155 -1.87 -16.07 -16.95
C VAL A 155 -0.68 -15.44 -17.64
#